data_AF-A0A973DWN6-F1
#
_entry.id   AF-A0A973DWN6-F1
#
_cell.length_a   1.000
_cell.length_b   1.000
_cell.length_c   1.000
_cell.angle_alpha   90.00
_cell.angle_beta   90.00
_cell.angle_gamma   90.00
#
_symmetry.space_group_name_H-M   'P 1'
#
loop_
_entity.id
_entity.type
_entity.pdbx_description
1 polymer ?
#
loop_
_entity_poly.entity_id
_entity_poly.type
_entity_poly.pdbx_seq_one_letter_code
_entity_poly.pdbx_strand_id
1 'polypeptide(L)'
;MVAASEIPIQTVREGTTALDMANAIFGDGVTVLSASYTGDIDSAGIFSDGDNTSPFATPSDTGVILSTGNAESFTNSNGQSNQSNNTSTNTSGPNNDALFNASAGRNTFDAAYLDVDFTAVGNVMTMQFVFASEEYPEFVNSIYQDFVGVWINGSGVPFTASDQVELSIGDGDTDPGNINNADNQNLYLDNTSDAYNTEMDGVTITLKLTIPVSPGSNSIRIGIADVGDNSYDSSLLIAGDSAQTALVAVDDETNLFQGGSKTIDILGNDVGSGSLSISKLNDEVPTIGVPIPLNTGQTITLNADGTITVTSDGDLENFNFTYEVSDGTNDDVGFVKVTTVPCFVEGTLIETAFGPQRVESLQPDDLIKTRDHGYQPLRWIGMREVPAEGKFAPIRVSKNTFGSHDTLLVSPEHRILIEDAMAELLFGEAEVLVAAKNLVNDTTVRPVPGGMVTYIHLMFDEHQVIYSQGLATESFLPGPQTTCSFEEDTIREISTLFPELDLESGSGYSQSARRTLRRYEADLWRAKAQRAA
;
A
#
# COMPACT_ATOMS: atom_id res chain seq x y z
N MET A 1 13.86 -16.99 18.82
CA MET A 1 14.59 -18.25 18.64
C MET A 1 13.64 -19.44 18.58
N VAL A 2 13.21 -19.75 17.36
CA VAL A 2 12.48 -20.97 16.99
C VAL A 2 13.50 -22.07 16.67
N ALA A 3 13.09 -23.33 16.79
CA ALA A 3 13.94 -24.46 16.40
C ALA A 3 13.93 -24.61 14.88
N ALA A 4 15.10 -24.94 14.29
CA ALA A 4 15.20 -25.19 12.86
C ALA A 4 14.31 -26.37 12.45
N SER A 5 13.60 -26.21 11.34
CA SER A 5 12.91 -27.29 10.64
C SER A 5 12.99 -27.06 9.14
N GLU A 6 13.46 -28.05 8.39
CA GLU A 6 13.63 -27.92 6.94
C GLU A 6 12.26 -27.95 6.26
N ILE A 7 11.97 -26.90 5.48
CA ILE A 7 10.81 -26.90 4.60
C ILE A 7 11.08 -27.84 3.40
N PRO A 8 10.19 -28.80 3.12
CA PRO A 8 10.33 -29.64 1.94
C PRO A 8 10.20 -28.83 0.64
N ILE A 9 11.27 -28.77 -0.16
CA ILE A 9 11.30 -28.12 -1.47
C ILE A 9 11.74 -29.15 -2.53
N GLN A 10 10.91 -29.36 -3.56
CA GLN A 10 11.29 -30.15 -4.74
C GLN A 10 11.83 -29.20 -5.82
N THR A 11 13.15 -29.15 -5.97
CA THR A 11 13.82 -28.18 -6.84
C THR A 11 13.79 -28.57 -8.32
N VAL A 12 14.11 -27.62 -9.21
CA VAL A 12 14.28 -27.89 -10.64
C VAL A 12 15.40 -28.91 -10.88
N ARG A 13 16.46 -28.90 -10.07
CA ARG A 13 17.52 -29.93 -10.06
C ARG A 13 16.94 -31.34 -9.89
N GLU A 14 15.92 -31.49 -9.06
CA GLU A 14 15.27 -32.76 -8.75
C GLU A 14 14.22 -33.21 -9.76
N GLY A 15 13.94 -32.37 -10.77
CA GLY A 15 13.06 -32.68 -11.90
C GLY A 15 11.74 -31.93 -11.90
N THR A 16 11.51 -31.01 -10.96
CA THR A 16 10.37 -30.09 -10.99
C THR A 16 10.43 -29.27 -12.28
N THR A 17 9.36 -29.32 -13.08
CA THR A 17 9.29 -28.57 -14.34
C THR A 17 8.66 -27.20 -14.13
N ALA A 18 8.90 -26.28 -15.07
CA ALA A 18 8.21 -24.98 -15.09
C ALA A 18 6.68 -25.12 -15.14
N LEU A 19 6.17 -26.17 -15.80
CA LEU A 19 4.74 -26.45 -15.86
C LEU A 19 4.21 -26.95 -14.51
N ASP A 20 4.99 -27.72 -13.75
CA ASP A 20 4.61 -28.11 -12.40
C ASP A 20 4.53 -26.89 -11.49
N MET A 21 5.52 -25.99 -11.55
CA MET A 21 5.52 -24.73 -10.78
C MET A 21 4.33 -23.84 -11.17
N ALA A 22 4.06 -23.66 -12.46
CA ALA A 22 2.91 -22.89 -12.90
C ALA A 22 1.58 -23.50 -12.41
N ASN A 23 1.40 -24.81 -12.53
CA ASN A 23 0.18 -25.46 -12.03
C ASN A 23 0.05 -25.45 -10.50
N ALA A 24 1.16 -25.26 -9.77
CA ALA A 24 1.11 -25.13 -8.32
C ALA A 24 0.58 -23.76 -7.87
N ILE A 25 0.83 -22.68 -8.63
CA ILE A 25 0.43 -21.31 -8.24
C ILE A 25 -0.90 -20.84 -8.85
N PHE A 26 -1.28 -21.35 -10.03
CA PHE A 26 -2.50 -20.92 -10.74
C PHE A 26 -3.73 -21.71 -10.33
N GLY A 27 -4.70 -21.01 -9.72
CA GLY A 27 -5.92 -21.60 -9.19
C GLY A 27 -7.17 -21.33 -10.04
N ASP A 28 -8.30 -21.18 -9.35
CA ASP A 28 -9.63 -21.13 -9.95
C ASP A 28 -9.82 -19.95 -10.93
N GLY A 29 -10.51 -20.24 -12.04
CA GLY A 29 -10.75 -19.25 -13.10
C GLY A 29 -9.54 -19.00 -14.02
N VAL A 30 -8.43 -19.69 -13.79
CA VAL A 30 -7.24 -19.67 -14.65
C VAL A 30 -6.91 -21.07 -15.19
N THR A 31 -6.29 -21.14 -16.36
CA THR A 31 -5.81 -22.39 -16.94
C THR A 31 -4.46 -22.17 -17.60
N VAL A 32 -3.42 -22.84 -17.09
CA VAL A 32 -2.07 -22.79 -17.64
C VAL A 32 -2.03 -23.48 -19.01
N LEU A 33 -1.43 -22.82 -20.00
CA LEU A 33 -1.23 -23.35 -21.36
C LEU A 33 0.20 -23.85 -21.55
N SER A 34 1.18 -23.07 -21.10
CA SER A 34 2.60 -23.39 -21.15
C SER A 34 3.37 -22.58 -20.12
N ALA A 35 4.51 -23.11 -19.69
CA ALA A 35 5.42 -22.40 -18.80
C ALA A 35 6.87 -22.72 -19.14
N SER A 36 7.75 -21.76 -18.89
CA SER A 36 9.20 -21.92 -18.97
C SER A 36 9.89 -21.23 -17.80
N TYR A 37 10.96 -21.83 -17.30
CA TYR A 37 11.77 -21.31 -16.22
C TYR A 37 13.15 -20.91 -16.74
N THR A 38 13.65 -19.78 -16.26
CA THR A 38 15.02 -19.32 -16.48
C THR A 38 15.64 -18.97 -15.13
N GLY A 39 16.79 -19.54 -14.83
CA GLY A 39 17.52 -19.37 -13.58
C GLY A 39 18.39 -20.59 -13.33
N ASP A 40 19.09 -20.60 -12.18
CA ASP A 40 19.78 -21.80 -11.74
C ASP A 40 18.79 -22.90 -11.34
N ILE A 41 19.19 -24.16 -11.48
CA ILE A 41 18.34 -25.32 -11.18
C ILE A 41 18.12 -25.51 -9.66
N ASP A 42 18.97 -24.91 -8.82
CA ASP A 42 18.83 -24.90 -7.37
C ASP A 42 18.01 -23.69 -6.85
N SER A 43 17.73 -22.70 -7.70
CA SER A 43 17.08 -21.43 -7.32
C SER A 43 15.55 -21.46 -7.36
N ALA A 44 14.94 -22.58 -7.73
CA ALA A 44 13.48 -22.66 -7.80
C ALA A 44 12.96 -24.06 -7.49
N GLY A 45 11.76 -24.12 -6.93
CA GLY A 45 11.09 -25.38 -6.62
C GLY A 45 9.68 -25.20 -6.10
N ILE A 46 9.00 -26.33 -5.86
CA ILE A 46 7.69 -26.37 -5.20
C ILE A 46 7.93 -26.70 -3.73
N PHE A 47 7.43 -25.85 -2.83
CA PHE A 47 7.45 -26.12 -1.39
C PHE A 47 6.12 -26.74 -0.92
N SER A 48 6.17 -27.45 0.20
CA SER A 48 5.00 -28.03 0.87
C SER A 48 5.16 -27.99 2.40
N ASP A 49 4.08 -28.18 3.14
CA ASP A 49 4.06 -28.16 4.61
C ASP A 49 4.51 -26.81 5.20
N GLY A 50 4.29 -25.71 4.46
CA GLY A 50 4.72 -24.35 4.80
C GLY A 50 4.09 -23.85 6.10
N ASP A 51 2.78 -24.00 6.25
CA ASP A 51 2.02 -23.49 7.42
C ASP A 51 2.46 -24.18 8.71
N ASN A 52 2.86 -25.46 8.64
CA ASN A 52 3.34 -26.22 9.80
C ASN A 52 4.83 -26.01 10.05
N THR A 53 5.63 -25.91 9.00
CA THR A 53 7.10 -25.89 9.10
C THR A 53 7.64 -24.49 9.31
N SER A 54 7.14 -23.49 8.58
CA SER A 54 7.60 -22.11 8.64
C SER A 54 6.43 -21.12 8.62
N PRO A 55 5.55 -21.15 9.64
CA PRO A 55 4.42 -20.24 9.72
C PRO A 55 4.89 -18.78 9.64
N PHE A 56 4.08 -17.94 9.00
CA PHE A 56 4.34 -16.52 8.71
C PHE A 56 5.43 -16.25 7.66
N ALA A 57 6.41 -17.15 7.49
CA ALA A 57 7.45 -17.00 6.47
C ALA A 57 7.10 -17.69 5.14
N THR A 58 6.00 -18.45 5.10
CA THR A 58 5.35 -18.91 3.87
C THR A 58 3.96 -18.31 3.73
N PRO A 59 3.51 -17.97 2.51
CA PRO A 59 2.19 -17.38 2.29
C PRO A 59 1.05 -18.42 2.37
N SER A 60 1.37 -19.72 2.29
CA SER A 60 0.42 -20.84 2.34
C SER A 60 1.14 -22.16 2.64
N ASP A 61 0.39 -23.26 2.79
CA ASP A 61 0.96 -24.60 3.01
C ASP A 61 1.77 -25.15 1.83
N THR A 62 1.36 -24.83 0.60
CA THR A 62 2.05 -25.25 -0.63
C THR A 62 2.26 -24.07 -1.55
N GLY A 63 3.26 -24.11 -2.40
CA GLY A 63 3.49 -23.03 -3.37
C GLY A 63 4.81 -23.17 -4.12
N VAL A 64 5.28 -22.08 -4.69
CA VAL A 64 6.55 -22.02 -5.43
C VAL A 64 7.50 -21.05 -4.75
N ILE A 65 8.77 -21.43 -4.66
CA ILE A 65 9.86 -20.55 -4.23
C ILE A 65 10.74 -20.23 -5.44
N LEU A 66 11.07 -18.95 -5.60
CA LEU A 66 12.15 -18.45 -6.46
C LEU A 66 13.16 -17.75 -5.56
N SER A 67 14.44 -18.04 -5.72
CA SER A 67 15.52 -17.50 -4.90
C SER A 67 16.62 -16.94 -5.80
N THR A 68 17.31 -15.89 -5.36
CA THR A 68 18.55 -15.46 -6.01
C THR A 68 19.74 -16.34 -5.63
N GLY A 69 19.56 -17.15 -4.57
CA GLY A 69 20.43 -18.22 -4.13
C GLY A 69 19.87 -19.63 -4.32
N ASN A 70 20.25 -20.53 -3.41
CA ASN A 70 19.71 -21.89 -3.31
C ASN A 70 18.39 -21.88 -2.54
N ALA A 71 17.30 -22.31 -3.18
CA ALA A 71 15.98 -22.36 -2.57
C ALA A 71 15.91 -23.27 -1.32
N GLU A 72 16.67 -24.36 -1.30
CA GLU A 72 16.73 -25.28 -0.13
C GLU A 72 17.38 -24.63 1.10
N SER A 73 18.14 -23.54 0.93
CA SER A 73 18.76 -22.79 2.02
C SER A 73 17.78 -21.88 2.77
N PHE A 74 16.52 -21.76 2.32
CA PHE A 74 15.53 -20.89 2.96
C PHE A 74 15.30 -21.22 4.44
N THR A 75 15.49 -22.50 4.83
CA THR A 75 15.37 -22.96 6.22
C THR A 75 16.49 -23.94 6.58
N ASN A 76 16.87 -24.01 7.85
CA ASN A 76 17.83 -25.00 8.33
C ASN A 76 17.20 -26.37 8.63
N SER A 77 17.95 -27.44 8.35
CA SER A 77 17.57 -28.83 8.69
C SER A 77 17.94 -29.28 10.09
N ASN A 78 18.76 -28.50 10.80
CA ASN A 78 19.17 -28.79 12.17
C ASN A 78 19.66 -27.52 12.87
N GLY A 79 19.71 -27.55 14.20
CA GLY A 79 20.15 -26.42 15.01
C GLY A 79 19.00 -25.47 15.36
N GLN A 80 19.21 -24.17 15.14
CA GLN A 80 18.26 -23.08 15.34
C GLN A 80 18.01 -22.43 13.97
N SER A 81 16.89 -21.73 13.83
CA SER A 81 16.70 -20.88 12.66
C SER A 81 17.70 -19.71 12.68
N ASN A 82 18.02 -19.19 11.49
CA ASN A 82 18.90 -18.05 11.24
C ASN A 82 20.26 -18.14 11.95
N GLN A 83 20.99 -19.24 11.75
CA GLN A 83 22.26 -19.48 12.45
C GLN A 83 23.49 -18.88 11.74
N SER A 84 23.33 -18.52 10.48
CA SER A 84 24.43 -18.06 9.64
C SER A 84 24.10 -16.68 9.10
N ASN A 85 24.87 -15.67 9.49
CA ASN A 85 24.74 -14.29 9.01
C ASN A 85 25.06 -14.11 7.49
N ASN A 86 25.19 -15.21 6.74
CA ASN A 86 25.48 -15.28 5.32
C ASN A 86 25.32 -16.74 4.85
N THR A 87 24.15 -17.08 4.34
CA THR A 87 23.87 -18.31 3.61
C THR A 87 24.03 -18.14 2.10
N SER A 88 24.45 -16.94 1.68
CA SER A 88 24.49 -16.52 0.29
C SER A 88 25.22 -17.47 -0.63
N THR A 89 24.58 -17.77 -1.75
CA THR A 89 25.05 -18.69 -2.77
C THR A 89 24.94 -18.05 -4.14
N ASN A 90 26.05 -17.55 -4.69
CA ASN A 90 26.05 -17.08 -6.07
C ASN A 90 25.62 -18.20 -7.03
N THR A 91 24.64 -17.93 -7.88
CA THR A 91 24.03 -18.92 -8.77
C THR A 91 24.48 -18.71 -10.23
N SER A 92 23.97 -19.53 -11.15
CA SER A 92 24.18 -19.36 -12.59
C SER A 92 23.04 -18.62 -13.30
N GLY A 93 22.20 -17.91 -12.54
CA GLY A 93 21.12 -17.07 -13.08
C GLY A 93 21.61 -15.99 -14.04
N PRO A 94 20.77 -15.48 -14.96
CA PRO A 94 21.17 -14.45 -15.90
C PRO A 94 21.54 -13.14 -15.19
N ASN A 95 22.73 -12.65 -15.51
CA ASN A 95 23.20 -11.34 -15.09
C ASN A 95 22.86 -10.28 -16.13
N ASN A 96 22.50 -9.08 -15.67
CA ASN A 96 22.17 -7.91 -16.48
C ASN A 96 21.03 -8.18 -17.48
N ASP A 97 19.98 -8.87 -17.05
CA ASP A 97 18.78 -9.00 -17.86
C ASP A 97 18.19 -7.59 -18.12
N ALA A 98 17.89 -7.30 -19.38
CA ALA A 98 17.52 -5.95 -19.79
C ALA A 98 16.18 -5.50 -19.19
N LEU A 99 15.25 -6.41 -18.94
CA LEU A 99 13.95 -6.11 -18.35
C LEU A 99 14.10 -5.81 -16.86
N PHE A 100 14.79 -6.70 -16.15
CA PHE A 100 15.08 -6.53 -14.72
C PHE A 100 15.90 -5.26 -14.48
N ASN A 101 16.92 -4.99 -15.30
CA ASN A 101 17.69 -3.75 -15.19
C ASN A 101 16.86 -2.49 -15.43
N ALA A 102 15.90 -2.55 -16.35
CA ALA A 102 15.05 -1.41 -16.66
C ALA A 102 14.07 -1.11 -15.53
N SER A 103 13.54 -2.14 -14.86
CA SER A 103 12.66 -1.99 -13.69
C SER A 103 13.44 -1.59 -12.44
N ALA A 104 14.54 -2.28 -12.10
CA ALA A 104 15.39 -1.94 -10.96
C ALA A 104 16.20 -0.64 -11.15
N GLY A 105 16.26 -0.11 -12.38
CA GLY A 105 17.04 1.08 -12.73
C GLY A 105 18.57 0.92 -12.64
N ARG A 106 19.07 -0.32 -12.47
CA ARG A 106 20.47 -0.68 -12.24
C ARG A 106 20.81 -2.04 -12.86
N ASN A 107 22.05 -2.50 -12.66
CA ASN A 107 22.44 -3.85 -13.04
C ASN A 107 21.90 -4.85 -12.02
N THR A 108 21.31 -5.92 -12.52
CA THR A 108 20.78 -7.04 -11.74
C THR A 108 21.61 -8.29 -11.95
N PHE A 109 21.58 -9.21 -10.98
CA PHE A 109 22.35 -10.44 -10.98
C PHE A 109 21.48 -11.64 -10.58
N ASP A 110 21.94 -12.83 -10.98
CA ASP A 110 21.42 -14.12 -10.52
C ASP A 110 19.88 -14.29 -10.63
N ALA A 111 19.30 -13.74 -11.71
CA ALA A 111 17.86 -13.73 -11.88
C ALA A 111 17.25 -15.14 -11.96
N ALA A 112 16.12 -15.34 -11.28
CA ALA A 112 15.29 -16.54 -11.36
C ALA A 112 13.85 -16.13 -11.70
N TYR A 113 13.31 -16.60 -12.83
CA TYR A 113 11.97 -16.21 -13.27
C TYR A 113 11.21 -17.30 -14.02
N LEU A 114 9.89 -17.24 -13.88
CA LEU A 114 8.90 -18.08 -14.53
C LEU A 114 8.11 -17.26 -15.55
N ASP A 115 8.10 -17.70 -16.80
CA ASP A 115 7.20 -17.21 -17.84
C ASP A 115 6.04 -18.19 -18.00
N VAL A 116 4.80 -17.70 -17.97
CA VAL A 116 3.59 -18.53 -18.07
C VAL A 116 2.61 -17.91 -19.07
N ASP A 117 2.17 -18.72 -20.03
CA ASP A 117 1.01 -18.42 -20.85
C ASP A 117 -0.20 -19.14 -20.28
N PHE A 118 -1.32 -18.43 -20.12
CA PHE A 118 -2.52 -18.95 -19.49
C PHE A 118 -3.79 -18.37 -20.10
N THR A 119 -4.94 -18.94 -19.78
CA THR A 119 -6.23 -18.31 -20.01
C THR A 119 -6.92 -17.94 -18.71
N ALA A 120 -7.54 -16.77 -18.65
CA ALA A 120 -8.35 -16.32 -17.51
C ALA A 120 -9.82 -16.16 -17.91
N VAL A 121 -10.74 -16.36 -16.96
CA VAL A 121 -12.17 -16.08 -17.14
C VAL A 121 -12.52 -14.64 -16.77
N GLY A 122 -11.86 -14.09 -15.75
CA GLY A 122 -12.04 -12.72 -15.27
C GLY A 122 -11.20 -11.67 -16.01
N ASN A 123 -11.38 -10.42 -15.60
CA ASN A 123 -10.57 -9.27 -16.03
C ASN A 123 -9.57 -8.79 -14.95
N VAL A 124 -9.62 -9.40 -13.77
CA VAL A 124 -8.71 -9.19 -12.65
C VAL A 124 -8.34 -10.55 -12.10
N MET A 125 -7.06 -10.73 -11.82
CA MET A 125 -6.48 -11.88 -11.14
C MET A 125 -5.72 -11.35 -9.93
N THR A 126 -5.74 -12.06 -8.82
CA THR A 126 -4.88 -11.75 -7.67
C THR A 126 -3.77 -12.79 -7.57
N MET A 127 -2.69 -12.51 -6.86
CA MET A 127 -1.61 -13.46 -6.58
C MET A 127 -1.00 -13.11 -5.24
N GLN A 128 -0.86 -14.11 -4.36
CA GLN A 128 -0.36 -13.92 -3.00
C GLN A 128 1.09 -14.40 -2.88
N PHE A 129 1.89 -13.69 -2.10
CA PHE A 129 3.30 -14.00 -1.94
C PHE A 129 3.87 -13.45 -0.64
N VAL A 130 5.02 -14.00 -0.23
CA VAL A 130 5.91 -13.48 0.81
C VAL A 130 7.26 -13.21 0.17
N PHE A 131 7.87 -12.09 0.56
CA PHE A 131 9.26 -11.77 0.24
C PHE A 131 10.11 -11.86 1.50
N ALA A 132 11.27 -12.50 1.40
CA ALA A 132 12.19 -12.68 2.50
C ALA A 132 13.63 -12.45 2.02
N SER A 133 14.45 -11.82 2.85
CA SER A 133 15.80 -11.42 2.46
C SER A 133 16.76 -11.37 3.64
N GLU A 134 18.04 -11.69 3.38
CA GLU A 134 19.18 -11.39 4.26
C GLU A 134 19.58 -9.90 4.23
N GLU A 135 19.00 -9.09 3.33
CA GLU A 135 19.28 -7.65 3.27
C GLU A 135 18.53 -6.82 4.34
N TYR A 136 17.53 -7.43 4.96
CA TYR A 136 16.81 -6.83 6.07
C TYR A 136 17.57 -6.94 7.39
N PRO A 137 17.48 -5.95 8.30
CA PRO A 137 17.06 -4.58 8.10
C PRO A 137 18.22 -3.64 7.65
N GLU A 138 19.43 -4.16 7.48
CA GLU A 138 20.67 -3.38 7.30
C GLU A 138 20.67 -2.53 6.02
N PHE A 139 19.98 -2.98 4.97
CA PHE A 139 20.01 -2.37 3.65
C PHE A 139 18.68 -1.73 3.20
N VAL A 140 17.75 -1.50 4.14
CA VAL A 140 16.45 -0.83 3.89
C VAL A 140 16.55 0.60 3.32
N ASN A 141 17.72 1.24 3.39
CA ASN A 141 18.01 2.54 2.77
C ASN A 141 19.15 2.46 1.72
N SER A 142 19.42 1.25 1.24
CA SER A 142 20.52 0.93 0.35
C SER A 142 20.09 0.93 -1.11
N ILE A 143 21.08 0.94 -2.00
CA ILE A 143 20.91 0.84 -3.45
C ILE A 143 21.01 -0.60 -3.97
N TYR A 144 21.12 -1.58 -3.06
CA TYR A 144 21.41 -2.99 -3.34
C TYR A 144 20.19 -3.91 -3.23
N GLN A 145 19.02 -3.31 -3.01
CA GLN A 145 17.78 -4.01 -2.66
C GLN A 145 17.30 -4.97 -3.74
N ASP A 146 17.17 -6.24 -3.40
CA ASP A 146 16.73 -7.29 -4.31
C ASP A 146 15.32 -7.03 -4.84
N PHE A 147 15.17 -7.32 -6.13
CA PHE A 147 14.02 -6.87 -6.91
C PHE A 147 13.11 -8.05 -7.25
N VAL A 148 11.83 -7.94 -6.89
CA VAL A 148 10.77 -8.82 -7.38
C VAL A 148 9.99 -8.08 -8.47
N GLY A 149 9.87 -8.73 -9.62
CA GLY A 149 9.14 -8.19 -10.77
C GLY A 149 8.05 -9.14 -11.24
N VAL A 150 6.85 -8.58 -11.44
CA VAL A 150 5.75 -9.25 -12.13
C VAL A 150 5.35 -8.41 -13.33
N TRP A 151 5.34 -8.99 -14.53
CA TRP A 151 4.94 -8.30 -15.76
C TRP A 151 3.81 -9.05 -16.43
N ILE A 152 2.75 -8.33 -16.82
CA ILE A 152 1.54 -8.93 -17.41
C ILE A 152 1.24 -8.32 -18.77
N ASN A 153 0.85 -9.17 -19.73
CA ASN A 153 0.28 -8.78 -21.01
C ASN A 153 0.96 -7.56 -21.65
N GLY A 154 2.21 -7.73 -22.07
CA GLY A 154 2.94 -6.65 -22.71
C GLY A 154 2.22 -6.10 -23.94
N SER A 155 2.47 -4.84 -24.26
CA SER A 155 2.06 -4.26 -25.56
C SER A 155 2.71 -4.97 -26.78
N GLY A 156 3.65 -5.90 -26.51
CA GLY A 156 4.12 -7.01 -27.34
C GLY A 156 5.04 -7.94 -26.52
N VAL A 157 5.40 -9.12 -27.05
CA VAL A 157 6.52 -9.94 -26.54
C VAL A 157 7.79 -9.49 -27.28
N PRO A 158 8.90 -9.15 -26.61
CA PRO A 158 9.16 -9.28 -25.16
C PRO A 158 8.51 -8.17 -24.29
N PHE A 159 8.26 -8.49 -23.01
CA PHE A 159 7.81 -7.53 -21.99
C PHE A 159 8.72 -6.30 -21.91
N THR A 160 8.16 -5.22 -21.40
CA THR A 160 8.82 -3.94 -21.13
C THR A 160 8.60 -3.54 -19.67
N ALA A 161 9.45 -2.64 -19.14
CA ALA A 161 9.32 -2.18 -17.75
C ALA A 161 7.96 -1.52 -17.45
N SER A 162 7.27 -0.95 -18.46
CA SER A 162 5.92 -0.38 -18.29
C SER A 162 4.81 -1.43 -18.14
N ASP A 163 5.11 -2.71 -18.36
CA ASP A 163 4.16 -3.80 -18.19
C ASP A 163 4.20 -4.39 -16.76
N GLN A 164 5.03 -3.80 -15.88
CA GLN A 164 5.18 -4.24 -14.50
C GLN A 164 3.90 -3.98 -13.69
N VAL A 165 3.51 -4.96 -12.89
CA VAL A 165 2.45 -4.84 -11.90
C VAL A 165 3.06 -4.32 -10.61
N GLU A 166 2.51 -3.22 -10.10
CA GLU A 166 2.95 -2.60 -8.86
C GLU A 166 2.08 -3.06 -7.68
N LEU A 167 2.67 -3.08 -6.48
CA LEU A 167 1.91 -3.19 -5.25
C LEU A 167 1.04 -1.94 -5.05
N SER A 168 -0.11 -2.12 -4.40
CA SER A 168 -0.99 -0.97 -4.15
C SER A 168 -0.53 -0.10 -2.96
N ILE A 169 0.48 -0.54 -2.21
CA ILE A 169 0.99 0.08 -0.99
C ILE A 169 2.32 0.78 -1.23
N GLY A 170 2.51 1.91 -0.53
CA GLY A 170 3.80 2.54 -0.41
C GLY A 170 4.25 3.25 -1.68
N ASP A 171 5.44 2.93 -2.21
CA ASP A 171 5.92 3.42 -3.50
C ASP A 171 5.65 2.47 -4.68
N GLY A 172 5.03 1.32 -4.42
CA GLY A 172 4.61 0.34 -5.43
C GLY A 172 5.58 -0.83 -5.62
N ASP A 173 6.74 -0.83 -4.97
CA ASP A 173 7.70 -1.95 -4.98
C ASP A 173 7.51 -2.87 -3.75
N THR A 174 8.03 -4.08 -3.83
CA THR A 174 8.07 -5.11 -2.78
C THR A 174 9.35 -5.07 -1.94
N ASP A 175 10.26 -4.17 -2.27
CA ASP A 175 11.62 -4.14 -1.74
C ASP A 175 11.72 -3.67 -0.26
N PRO A 176 12.88 -3.90 0.39
CA PRO A 176 13.18 -3.42 1.74
C PRO A 176 13.07 -1.90 1.96
N GLY A 177 13.08 -1.10 0.91
CA GLY A 177 12.90 0.35 0.93
C GLY A 177 11.44 0.75 1.09
N ASN A 178 10.52 -0.10 0.65
CA ASN A 178 9.10 0.10 0.82
C ASN A 178 8.53 -0.55 2.08
N ILE A 179 8.97 -1.76 2.47
CA ILE A 179 8.39 -2.52 3.60
C ILE A 179 9.48 -2.86 4.62
N ASN A 180 9.49 -2.19 5.77
CA ASN A 180 10.52 -2.36 6.79
C ASN A 180 10.06 -1.89 8.20
N ASN A 181 10.98 -1.89 9.16
CA ASN A 181 10.76 -1.44 10.54
C ASN A 181 10.40 0.06 10.71
N ALA A 182 10.44 0.87 9.65
CA ALA A 182 10.05 2.28 9.65
C ALA A 182 8.86 2.57 8.72
N ASP A 183 8.83 1.95 7.54
CA ASP A 183 7.83 2.15 6.49
C ASP A 183 6.99 0.88 6.30
N ASN A 184 5.66 1.02 6.28
CA ASN A 184 4.71 -0.11 6.18
C ASN A 184 4.96 -1.24 7.22
N GLN A 185 5.32 -0.86 8.45
CA GLN A 185 5.80 -1.74 9.53
C GLN A 185 4.90 -2.92 9.89
N ASN A 186 3.59 -2.80 9.66
CA ASN A 186 2.65 -3.89 9.92
C ASN A 186 2.77 -5.03 8.92
N LEU A 187 3.41 -4.77 7.78
CA LEU A 187 3.65 -5.74 6.72
C LEU A 187 5.03 -6.40 6.82
N TYR A 188 5.82 -6.05 7.83
CA TYR A 188 7.19 -6.52 8.02
C TYR A 188 7.32 -7.34 9.31
N LEU A 189 8.07 -8.42 9.22
CA LEU A 189 8.41 -9.34 10.30
C LEU A 189 9.93 -9.35 10.46
N ASP A 190 10.39 -8.85 11.60
CA ASP A 190 11.81 -8.84 11.97
C ASP A 190 12.27 -10.24 12.41
N ASN A 191 13.27 -10.80 11.74
CA ASN A 191 13.85 -12.10 12.06
C ASN A 191 15.31 -12.04 12.56
N THR A 192 15.82 -10.86 12.94
CA THR A 192 17.18 -10.67 13.50
C THR A 192 17.41 -11.33 14.87
N SER A 193 16.35 -11.87 15.47
CA SER A 193 16.36 -12.62 16.74
C SER A 193 15.82 -14.05 16.61
N ASP A 194 15.83 -14.56 15.38
CA ASP A 194 15.42 -15.90 14.97
C ASP A 194 13.97 -16.19 15.43
N ALA A 195 13.09 -15.21 15.23
CA ALA A 195 11.69 -15.27 15.62
C ALA A 195 10.86 -16.21 14.73
N TYR A 196 11.32 -16.43 13.50
CA TYR A 196 10.67 -17.24 12.47
C TYR A 196 11.63 -18.33 11.97
N ASN A 197 11.07 -19.40 11.39
CA ASN A 197 11.85 -20.54 10.91
C ASN A 197 12.33 -20.31 9.47
N THR A 198 13.21 -19.34 9.28
CA THR A 198 13.90 -19.06 8.02
C THR A 198 15.32 -18.59 8.31
N GLU A 199 16.23 -18.74 7.35
CA GLU A 199 17.57 -18.15 7.40
C GLU A 199 17.59 -16.67 6.98
N MET A 200 16.47 -16.12 6.51
CA MET A 200 16.37 -14.72 6.13
C MET A 200 16.26 -13.81 7.35
N ASP A 201 16.91 -12.65 7.34
CA ASP A 201 16.94 -11.71 8.47
C ASP A 201 15.64 -10.88 8.60
N GLY A 202 14.85 -10.81 7.52
CA GLY A 202 13.51 -10.21 7.53
C GLY A 202 12.58 -10.81 6.49
N VAL A 203 11.28 -10.74 6.79
CA VAL A 203 10.22 -11.36 5.99
C VAL A 203 9.02 -10.42 5.92
N THR A 204 8.32 -10.36 4.80
CA THR A 204 7.01 -9.68 4.74
C THR A 204 5.93 -10.59 5.29
N ILE A 205 4.82 -10.02 5.78
CA ILE A 205 3.57 -10.79 5.88
C ILE A 205 3.10 -11.21 4.48
N THR A 206 2.04 -12.01 4.39
CA THR A 206 1.43 -12.37 3.11
C THR A 206 0.89 -11.13 2.41
N LEU A 207 1.45 -10.82 1.24
CA LEU A 207 1.06 -9.70 0.38
C LEU A 207 0.26 -10.19 -0.82
N LYS A 208 -0.43 -9.27 -1.50
CA LYS A 208 -1.16 -9.52 -2.75
C LYS A 208 -0.70 -8.57 -3.85
N LEU A 209 -0.57 -9.09 -5.08
CA LEU A 209 -0.65 -8.31 -6.31
C LEU A 209 -2.03 -8.39 -6.96
N THR A 210 -2.57 -7.24 -7.37
CA THR A 210 -3.80 -7.16 -8.19
C THR A 210 -3.41 -6.99 -9.65
N ILE A 211 -3.62 -8.03 -10.44
CA ILE A 211 -3.11 -8.16 -11.80
C ILE A 211 -4.26 -7.96 -12.80
N PRO A 212 -4.21 -6.92 -13.65
CA PRO A 212 -5.20 -6.76 -14.72
C PRO A 212 -4.96 -7.81 -15.80
N VAL A 213 -5.99 -8.62 -16.08
CA VAL A 213 -5.94 -9.68 -17.10
C VAL A 213 -7.04 -9.48 -18.14
N SER A 214 -6.88 -10.09 -19.30
CA SER A 214 -7.93 -10.17 -20.32
C SER A 214 -8.63 -11.52 -20.22
N PRO A 215 -9.98 -11.58 -20.29
CA PRO A 215 -10.66 -12.85 -20.51
C PRO A 215 -10.13 -13.53 -21.78
N GLY A 216 -9.75 -14.79 -21.68
CA GLY A 216 -9.00 -15.50 -22.72
C GLY A 216 -7.50 -15.48 -22.44
N SER A 217 -6.66 -15.37 -23.48
CA SER A 217 -5.22 -15.58 -23.38
C SER A 217 -4.46 -14.42 -22.74
N ASN A 218 -3.52 -14.77 -21.87
CA ASN A 218 -2.61 -13.85 -21.18
C ASN A 218 -1.20 -14.45 -21.12
N SER A 219 -0.20 -13.61 -20.90
CA SER A 219 1.18 -14.02 -20.63
C SER A 219 1.73 -13.20 -19.46
N ILE A 220 2.38 -13.87 -18.52
CA ILE A 220 2.96 -13.26 -17.32
C ILE A 220 4.39 -13.75 -17.10
N ARG A 221 5.24 -12.84 -16.61
CA ARG A 221 6.54 -13.16 -16.03
C ARG A 221 6.52 -12.85 -14.55
N ILE A 222 7.01 -13.77 -13.74
CA ILE A 222 7.21 -13.60 -12.29
C ILE A 222 8.65 -13.93 -11.99
N GLY A 223 9.39 -13.05 -11.32
CA GLY A 223 10.78 -13.34 -10.99
C GLY A 223 11.41 -12.46 -9.95
N ILE A 224 12.61 -12.86 -9.55
CA ILE A 224 13.46 -12.22 -8.57
C ILE A 224 14.88 -12.08 -9.13
N ALA A 225 15.61 -11.03 -8.74
CA ALA A 225 17.02 -10.86 -9.07
C ALA A 225 17.72 -10.00 -8.02
N ASP A 226 19.02 -10.23 -7.83
CA ASP A 226 19.84 -9.38 -6.97
C ASP A 226 20.06 -8.02 -7.62
N VAL A 227 20.14 -6.94 -6.84
CA VAL A 227 20.39 -5.59 -7.38
C VAL A 227 21.77 -5.08 -6.97
N GLY A 228 22.59 -4.72 -7.97
CA GLY A 228 23.83 -3.99 -7.76
C GLY A 228 25.05 -4.85 -7.36
N ASP A 229 24.86 -5.93 -6.60
CA ASP A 229 25.85 -7.00 -6.45
C ASP A 229 25.17 -8.40 -6.41
N ASN A 230 25.90 -9.42 -5.97
CA ASN A 230 25.49 -10.83 -5.93
C ASN A 230 25.72 -11.44 -4.53
N SER A 231 25.60 -10.60 -3.50
CA SER A 231 25.85 -10.95 -2.11
C SER A 231 24.56 -10.77 -1.31
N TYR A 232 24.25 -11.75 -0.45
CA TYR A 232 22.99 -11.89 0.29
C TYR A 232 21.88 -12.39 -0.63
N ASP A 233 21.21 -13.47 -0.19
CA ASP A 233 20.17 -14.10 -1.01
C ASP A 233 18.79 -13.58 -0.58
N SER A 234 17.89 -13.46 -1.55
CA SER A 234 16.47 -13.21 -1.31
C SER A 234 15.61 -14.33 -1.86
N SER A 235 14.41 -14.47 -1.30
CA SER A 235 13.43 -15.47 -1.70
C SER A 235 12.04 -14.87 -1.86
N LEU A 236 11.45 -15.17 -3.02
CA LEU A 236 10.06 -14.93 -3.33
C LEU A 236 9.30 -16.25 -3.20
N LEU A 237 8.38 -16.32 -2.23
CA LEU A 237 7.49 -17.45 -2.02
C LEU A 237 6.10 -17.07 -2.51
N ILE A 238 5.55 -17.81 -3.46
CA ILE A 238 4.24 -17.57 -4.07
C ILE A 238 3.28 -18.64 -3.58
N ALA A 239 2.11 -18.22 -3.07
CA ALA A 239 1.13 -19.15 -2.54
C ALA A 239 0.51 -20.04 -3.62
N GLY A 240 0.27 -21.29 -3.25
CA GLY A 240 -0.39 -22.26 -4.11
C GLY A 240 -1.83 -21.86 -4.41
N ASP A 241 -2.27 -22.11 -5.65
CA ASP A 241 -3.59 -21.75 -6.17
C ASP A 241 -3.98 -20.25 -6.06
N SER A 242 -3.08 -19.38 -5.60
CA SER A 242 -3.38 -17.98 -5.31
C SER A 242 -3.49 -17.10 -6.55
N ALA A 243 -2.90 -17.52 -7.68
CA ALA A 243 -3.04 -16.84 -8.97
C ALA A 243 -4.40 -17.20 -9.60
N GLN A 244 -5.47 -16.54 -9.14
CA GLN A 244 -6.85 -16.90 -9.43
C GLN A 244 -7.77 -15.69 -9.68
N THR A 245 -8.94 -15.93 -10.29
CA THR A 245 -9.94 -14.88 -10.60
C THR A 245 -11.31 -15.12 -9.97
N ALA A 246 -11.44 -16.14 -9.13
CA ALA A 246 -12.69 -16.60 -8.53
C ALA A 246 -13.07 -15.82 -7.27
N LEU A 247 -12.10 -15.52 -6.42
CA LEU A 247 -12.21 -14.67 -5.24
C LEU A 247 -11.22 -13.52 -5.37
N VAL A 248 -11.68 -12.28 -5.37
CA VAL A 248 -10.84 -11.10 -5.48
C VAL A 248 -11.12 -10.22 -4.28
N ALA A 249 -10.16 -10.16 -3.37
CA ALA A 249 -10.11 -9.21 -2.30
C ALA A 249 -9.81 -7.83 -2.88
N VAL A 250 -10.69 -6.86 -2.66
CA VAL A 250 -10.55 -5.49 -3.18
C VAL A 250 -10.06 -4.60 -2.06
N ASP A 251 -8.96 -3.87 -2.31
CA ASP A 251 -8.37 -3.03 -1.26
C ASP A 251 -9.36 -1.99 -0.71
N ASP A 252 -9.33 -1.83 0.60
CA ASP A 252 -10.10 -0.87 1.36
C ASP A 252 -9.29 0.37 1.70
N GLU A 253 -10.00 1.48 1.85
CA GLU A 253 -9.44 2.72 2.36
C GLU A 253 -10.37 3.32 3.41
N THR A 254 -9.77 3.77 4.50
CA THR A 254 -10.46 4.42 5.60
C THR A 254 -9.53 5.44 6.25
N ASN A 255 -10.07 6.24 7.16
CA ASN A 255 -9.36 7.19 7.98
C ASN A 255 -9.63 6.88 9.44
N LEU A 256 -8.65 7.18 10.27
CA LEU A 256 -8.72 6.98 11.71
C LEU A 256 -8.19 8.21 12.45
N PHE A 257 -8.88 8.56 13.52
CA PHE A 257 -8.51 9.68 14.38
C PHE A 257 -7.70 9.19 15.57
N GLN A 258 -6.79 10.05 16.03
CA GLN A 258 -6.06 9.83 17.27
C GLN A 258 -7.01 9.55 18.43
N GLY A 259 -6.81 8.42 19.11
CA GLY A 259 -7.62 8.01 20.26
C GLY A 259 -9.06 7.60 19.93
N GLY A 260 -9.43 7.55 18.65
CA GLY A 260 -10.72 7.06 18.18
C GLY A 260 -10.66 5.59 17.74
N SER A 261 -11.84 5.04 17.42
CA SER A 261 -11.97 3.73 16.77
C SER A 261 -12.92 3.86 15.58
N LYS A 262 -12.76 3.00 14.58
CA LYS A 262 -13.67 2.92 13.43
C LYS A 262 -14.02 1.49 13.10
N THR A 263 -15.31 1.21 12.94
CA THR A 263 -15.82 -0.04 12.36
C THR A 263 -15.93 0.09 10.84
N ILE A 264 -15.48 -0.93 10.12
CA ILE A 264 -15.48 -1.00 8.66
C ILE A 264 -15.91 -2.39 8.20
N ASP A 265 -16.71 -2.43 7.14
CA ASP A 265 -17.05 -3.65 6.40
C ASP A 265 -16.08 -3.80 5.22
N ILE A 266 -15.01 -4.56 5.45
CA ILE A 266 -13.94 -4.82 4.47
C ILE A 266 -14.29 -5.93 3.48
N LEU A 267 -15.43 -6.62 3.67
CA LEU A 267 -15.91 -7.62 2.72
C LEU A 267 -16.92 -7.03 1.72
N GLY A 268 -17.38 -5.80 1.95
CA GLY A 268 -18.48 -5.20 1.20
C GLY A 268 -18.16 -4.89 -0.28
N ASN A 269 -16.87 -4.78 -0.62
CA ASN A 269 -16.35 -4.52 -1.96
C ASN A 269 -15.71 -5.77 -2.62
N ASP A 270 -15.50 -6.85 -1.86
CA ASP A 270 -14.89 -8.09 -2.34
C ASP A 270 -15.78 -8.84 -3.32
N VAL A 271 -15.15 -9.56 -4.25
CA VAL A 271 -15.85 -10.33 -5.29
C VAL A 271 -15.55 -11.80 -5.09
N GLY A 272 -16.55 -12.61 -4.77
CA GLY A 272 -16.36 -14.05 -4.62
C GLY A 272 -17.66 -14.84 -4.72
N SER A 273 -17.55 -16.15 -4.59
CA SER A 273 -18.70 -17.06 -4.71
C SER A 273 -19.22 -17.47 -3.34
N GLY A 274 -20.49 -17.19 -3.03
CA GLY A 274 -21.08 -17.61 -1.75
C GLY A 274 -20.94 -16.56 -0.65
N SER A 275 -20.80 -17.02 0.60
CA SER A 275 -20.72 -16.15 1.78
C SER A 275 -19.27 -15.92 2.13
N LEU A 276 -18.82 -14.67 2.05
CA LEU A 276 -17.46 -14.29 2.40
C LEU A 276 -17.29 -14.21 3.92
N SER A 277 -16.09 -14.51 4.39
CA SER A 277 -15.69 -14.40 5.79
C SER A 277 -14.22 -14.05 5.92
N ILE A 278 -13.84 -13.35 6.99
CA ILE A 278 -12.44 -13.03 7.29
C ILE A 278 -11.80 -14.24 7.99
N SER A 279 -10.78 -14.82 7.38
CA SER A 279 -10.01 -15.95 7.92
C SER A 279 -8.75 -15.51 8.67
N LYS A 280 -8.11 -14.41 8.24
CA LYS A 280 -6.95 -13.81 8.91
C LYS A 280 -7.03 -12.28 8.94
N LEU A 281 -6.39 -11.69 9.95
CA LEU A 281 -6.13 -10.27 10.08
C LEU A 281 -4.65 -10.09 10.38
N ASN A 282 -3.92 -9.47 9.45
CA ASN A 282 -2.47 -9.27 9.50
C ASN A 282 -1.70 -10.59 9.80
N ASP A 283 -2.01 -11.63 9.02
CA ASP A 283 -1.56 -13.03 9.16
C ASP A 283 -1.93 -13.76 10.46
N GLU A 284 -2.69 -13.14 11.36
CA GLU A 284 -3.22 -13.81 12.56
C GLU A 284 -4.67 -14.27 12.38
N VAL A 285 -4.98 -15.48 12.87
CA VAL A 285 -6.36 -15.99 12.90
C VAL A 285 -7.16 -15.25 14.00
N PRO A 286 -8.16 -14.43 13.64
CA PRO A 286 -8.85 -13.59 14.60
C PRO A 286 -9.82 -14.39 15.48
N THR A 287 -9.89 -14.00 16.75
CA THR A 287 -10.98 -14.41 17.65
C THR A 287 -11.97 -13.25 17.78
N ILE A 288 -13.26 -13.52 17.57
CA ILE A 288 -14.32 -12.49 17.64
C ILE A 288 -14.24 -11.72 18.97
N GLY A 289 -14.18 -10.40 18.88
CA GLY A 289 -14.13 -9.47 20.01
C GLY A 289 -12.78 -9.38 20.71
N VAL A 290 -11.74 -10.05 20.21
CA VAL A 290 -10.37 -9.98 20.75
C VAL A 290 -9.53 -9.05 19.86
N PRO A 291 -8.90 -8.00 20.42
CA PRO A 291 -8.04 -7.11 19.66
C PRO A 291 -6.70 -7.76 19.32
N ILE A 292 -6.29 -7.65 18.06
CA ILE A 292 -4.96 -7.99 17.54
C ILE A 292 -4.14 -6.70 17.45
N PRO A 293 -2.99 -6.59 18.12
CA PRO A 293 -2.11 -5.43 18.01
C PRO A 293 -1.37 -5.42 16.68
N LEU A 294 -1.25 -4.23 16.10
CA LEU A 294 -0.40 -3.94 14.96
C LEU A 294 0.97 -3.42 15.44
N ASN A 295 2.00 -3.56 14.61
CA ASN A 295 3.36 -3.07 14.92
C ASN A 295 3.39 -1.54 15.08
N THR A 296 2.51 -0.83 14.37
CA THR A 296 2.28 0.61 14.52
C THR A 296 1.52 0.99 15.79
N GLY A 297 1.15 0.03 16.66
CA GLY A 297 0.54 0.29 17.97
C GLY A 297 -0.99 0.22 18.00
N GLN A 298 -1.65 0.44 16.86
CA GLN A 298 -3.12 0.33 16.75
C GLN A 298 -3.59 -1.13 16.94
N THR A 299 -4.88 -1.33 17.16
CA THR A 299 -5.46 -2.69 17.28
C THR A 299 -6.61 -2.91 16.32
N ILE A 300 -6.72 -4.12 15.76
CA ILE A 300 -7.83 -4.56 14.90
C ILE A 300 -8.63 -5.67 15.60
N THR A 301 -9.96 -5.57 15.57
CA THR A 301 -10.87 -6.53 16.23
C THR A 301 -11.92 -7.01 15.25
N LEU A 302 -12.07 -8.32 15.07
CA LEU A 302 -13.17 -8.90 14.32
C LEU A 302 -14.46 -8.87 15.14
N ASN A 303 -15.53 -8.31 14.58
CA ASN A 303 -16.84 -8.24 15.21
C ASN A 303 -17.71 -9.46 14.86
N ALA A 304 -18.73 -9.72 15.69
CA ALA A 304 -19.62 -10.86 15.50
C ALA A 304 -20.50 -10.78 14.24
N ASP A 305 -20.62 -9.59 13.65
CA ASP A 305 -21.36 -9.34 12.41
C ASP A 305 -20.49 -9.44 11.15
N GLY A 306 -19.20 -9.75 11.28
CA GLY A 306 -18.25 -9.89 10.17
C GLY A 306 -17.51 -8.60 9.81
N THR A 307 -17.84 -7.46 10.42
CA THR A 307 -17.06 -6.22 10.28
C THR A 307 -15.81 -6.25 11.14
N ILE A 308 -14.88 -5.32 10.91
CA ILE A 308 -13.73 -5.12 11.81
C ILE A 308 -13.75 -3.74 12.44
N THR A 309 -13.26 -3.64 13.68
CA THR A 309 -13.03 -2.38 14.37
C THR A 309 -11.52 -2.12 14.50
N VAL A 310 -11.07 -1.03 13.91
CA VAL A 310 -9.70 -0.51 14.03
C VAL A 310 -9.68 0.54 15.15
N THR A 311 -8.80 0.42 16.12
CA THR A 311 -8.68 1.33 17.27
C THR A 311 -7.32 2.00 17.28
N SER A 312 -7.29 3.33 17.36
CA SER A 312 -6.07 4.12 17.46
C SER A 312 -5.43 3.93 18.83
N ASP A 313 -4.11 3.94 18.83
CA ASP A 313 -3.23 3.96 20.00
C ASP A 313 -3.04 5.36 20.60
N GLY A 314 -3.66 6.38 20.00
CA GLY A 314 -3.45 7.76 20.39
C GLY A 314 -2.32 8.42 19.61
N ASP A 315 -1.78 7.80 18.57
CA ASP A 315 -0.97 8.46 17.56
C ASP A 315 -1.80 8.66 16.28
N LEU A 316 -1.41 9.66 15.49
CA LEU A 316 -1.96 9.85 14.15
C LEU A 316 -0.97 9.21 13.18
N GLU A 317 -1.34 8.25 12.36
CA GLU A 317 -0.44 7.94 11.26
C GLU A 317 -1.18 7.28 10.13
N ASN A 318 -0.54 7.32 8.99
CA ASN A 318 -0.92 6.42 7.93
C ASN A 318 -0.27 5.07 8.25
N PHE A 319 -1.11 4.06 8.28
CA PHE A 319 -0.70 2.68 8.41
C PHE A 319 -1.59 1.84 7.51
N ASN A 320 -1.14 0.62 7.26
CA ASN A 320 -1.87 -0.37 6.50
C ASN A 320 -1.75 -1.70 7.23
N PHE A 321 -2.62 -2.63 6.88
CA PHE A 321 -2.57 -4.01 7.32
C PHE A 321 -3.26 -4.87 6.26
N THR A 322 -3.10 -6.18 6.33
CA THR A 322 -3.78 -7.13 5.45
C THR A 322 -4.96 -7.80 6.14
N TYR A 323 -5.91 -8.27 5.34
CA TYR A 323 -6.89 -9.27 5.76
C TYR A 323 -6.88 -10.40 4.74
N GLU A 324 -7.24 -11.60 5.19
CA GLU A 324 -7.52 -12.73 4.31
C GLU A 324 -9.04 -12.96 4.32
N VAL A 325 -9.64 -12.96 3.13
CA VAL A 325 -11.03 -13.32 2.90
C VAL A 325 -11.09 -14.75 2.37
N SER A 326 -12.08 -15.49 2.85
CA SER A 326 -12.41 -16.84 2.41
C SER A 326 -13.84 -16.91 1.90
N ASP A 327 -14.04 -17.60 0.79
CA ASP A 327 -15.37 -18.01 0.31
C ASP A 327 -15.71 -19.47 0.69
N GLY A 328 -14.84 -20.11 1.47
CA GLY A 328 -14.90 -21.50 1.90
C GLY A 328 -14.29 -22.49 0.90
N THR A 329 -13.89 -22.03 -0.28
CA THR A 329 -13.13 -22.82 -1.28
C THR A 329 -11.80 -22.14 -1.61
N ASN A 330 -11.83 -20.84 -1.86
CA ASN A 330 -10.69 -20.02 -2.19
C ASN A 330 -10.45 -19.00 -1.06
N ASP A 331 -9.19 -18.62 -0.90
CA ASP A 331 -8.75 -17.57 0.01
C ASP A 331 -8.01 -16.48 -0.79
N ASP A 332 -8.20 -15.21 -0.43
CA ASP A 332 -7.49 -14.08 -1.03
C ASP A 332 -7.14 -13.00 -0.01
N VAL A 333 -6.10 -12.21 -0.28
CA VAL A 333 -5.57 -11.20 0.65
C VAL A 333 -5.88 -9.79 0.18
N GLY A 334 -6.56 -9.01 1.02
CA GLY A 334 -6.83 -7.59 0.78
C GLY A 334 -5.96 -6.67 1.64
N PHE A 335 -5.75 -5.44 1.16
CA PHE A 335 -5.12 -4.40 1.96
C PHE A 335 -6.16 -3.44 2.51
N VAL A 336 -5.99 -3.02 3.76
CA VAL A 336 -6.71 -1.89 4.33
C VAL A 336 -5.74 -0.74 4.54
N LYS A 337 -6.00 0.39 3.86
CA LYS A 337 -5.24 1.63 4.03
C LYS A 337 -5.95 2.53 5.03
N VAL A 338 -5.29 2.85 6.11
CA VAL A 338 -5.79 3.77 7.13
C VAL A 338 -5.01 5.07 7.04
N THR A 339 -5.70 6.19 6.76
CA THR A 339 -5.06 7.50 6.64
C THR A 339 -5.55 8.51 7.68
N THR A 340 -4.80 9.60 7.82
CA THR A 340 -5.16 10.73 8.69
C THR A 340 -5.93 11.79 7.91
N VAL A 341 -6.78 12.56 8.61
CA VAL A 341 -7.65 13.56 7.96
C VAL A 341 -6.88 14.83 7.56
N PRO A 342 -7.17 15.46 6.40
CA PRO A 342 -6.54 16.70 5.96
C PRO A 342 -6.87 17.92 6.84
N CYS A 343 -5.87 18.76 7.14
CA CYS A 343 -5.99 19.92 8.03
C CYS A 343 -5.17 21.12 7.55
N PHE A 344 -5.64 22.34 7.86
CA PHE A 344 -4.88 23.59 7.75
C PHE A 344 -4.02 23.83 8.97
N VAL A 345 -2.87 24.50 8.84
CA VAL A 345 -2.09 24.94 9.99
C VAL A 345 -2.59 26.31 10.48
N GLU A 346 -2.62 26.51 11.81
CA GLU A 346 -2.92 27.80 12.43
C GLU A 346 -2.12 28.95 11.80
N GLY A 347 -2.79 30.08 11.61
CA GLY A 347 -2.25 31.28 10.98
C GLY A 347 -2.38 31.30 9.46
N THR A 348 -2.83 30.20 8.84
CA THR A 348 -3.20 30.17 7.41
C THR A 348 -4.31 31.17 7.14
N LEU A 349 -4.13 32.06 6.16
CA LEU A 349 -5.19 32.98 5.75
C LEU A 349 -6.12 32.30 4.74
N ILE A 350 -7.42 32.38 4.97
CA ILE A 350 -8.48 31.89 4.10
C ILE A 350 -9.18 33.09 3.47
N GLU A 351 -9.40 33.06 2.16
CA GLU A 351 -10.13 34.12 1.45
C GLU A 351 -11.61 34.13 1.86
N THR A 352 -12.05 35.21 2.49
CA THR A 352 -13.46 35.41 2.89
C THR A 352 -14.08 36.60 2.16
N ALA A 353 -15.40 36.79 2.31
CA ALA A 353 -16.11 37.95 1.79
C ALA A 353 -15.58 39.29 2.35
N PHE A 354 -14.87 39.25 3.48
CA PHE A 354 -14.26 40.42 4.13
C PHE A 354 -12.74 40.51 3.90
N GLY A 355 -12.22 39.71 2.96
CA GLY A 355 -10.79 39.56 2.67
C GLY A 355 -10.15 38.38 3.41
N PRO A 356 -8.83 38.22 3.33
CA PRO A 356 -8.12 37.11 3.95
C PRO A 356 -8.24 37.15 5.48
N GLN A 357 -8.75 36.10 6.09
CA GLN A 357 -8.86 35.94 7.55
C GLN A 357 -8.11 34.72 8.02
N ARG A 358 -7.58 34.76 9.24
CA ARG A 358 -6.88 33.63 9.85
C ARG A 358 -7.84 32.47 10.07
N VAL A 359 -7.42 31.27 9.70
CA VAL A 359 -8.25 30.06 9.78
C VAL A 359 -8.77 29.81 11.20
N GLU A 360 -7.96 30.09 12.23
CA GLU A 360 -8.32 29.97 13.65
C GLU A 360 -9.35 31.00 14.14
N SER A 361 -9.60 32.06 13.35
CA SER A 361 -10.54 33.12 13.69
C SER A 361 -11.90 33.00 13.02
N LEU A 362 -12.04 32.05 12.08
CA LEU A 362 -13.29 31.82 11.36
C LEU A 362 -14.35 31.22 12.28
N GLN A 363 -15.60 31.53 11.98
CA GLN A 363 -16.77 31.03 12.69
C GLN A 363 -17.78 30.43 11.71
N PRO A 364 -18.64 29.50 12.17
CA PRO A 364 -19.79 29.09 11.39
C PRO A 364 -20.57 30.30 10.85
N ASP A 365 -21.09 30.14 9.64
CA ASP A 365 -21.72 31.12 8.74
C ASP A 365 -20.80 32.20 8.14
N ASP A 366 -19.49 32.19 8.42
CA ASP A 366 -18.56 33.04 7.69
C ASP A 366 -18.52 32.68 6.20
N LEU A 367 -18.63 33.70 5.34
CA LEU A 367 -18.68 33.52 3.90
C LEU A 367 -17.26 33.35 3.32
N ILE A 368 -16.90 32.12 2.98
CA ILE A 368 -15.60 31.77 2.43
C ILE A 368 -15.69 31.68 0.91
N LYS A 369 -14.68 32.24 0.23
CA LYS A 369 -14.59 32.19 -1.22
C LYS A 369 -14.23 30.77 -1.68
N THR A 370 -15.15 30.16 -2.42
CA THR A 370 -14.94 28.88 -3.09
C THR A 370 -14.66 29.09 -4.57
N ARG A 371 -14.03 28.10 -5.22
CA ARG A 371 -13.74 28.14 -6.66
C ARG A 371 -15.01 28.07 -7.51
N ASP A 372 -15.90 27.13 -7.19
CA ASP A 372 -17.02 26.75 -8.08
C ASP A 372 -18.33 27.46 -7.73
N HIS A 373 -18.58 27.70 -6.44
CA HIS A 373 -19.90 28.13 -5.95
C HIS A 373 -19.88 29.56 -5.38
N GLY A 374 -18.86 30.35 -5.68
CA GLY A 374 -18.73 31.70 -5.14
C GLY A 374 -18.52 31.70 -3.62
N TYR A 375 -19.12 32.63 -2.88
CA TYR A 375 -19.01 32.64 -1.42
C TYR A 375 -19.98 31.66 -0.79
N GLN A 376 -19.46 30.68 -0.04
CA GLN A 376 -20.25 29.68 0.66
C GLN A 376 -20.10 29.86 2.18
N PRO A 377 -21.17 29.67 2.97
CA PRO A 377 -21.11 29.75 4.41
C PRO A 377 -20.31 28.57 4.96
N LEU A 378 -19.33 28.87 5.81
CA LEU A 378 -18.66 27.86 6.62
C LEU A 378 -19.70 27.24 7.54
N ARG A 379 -19.83 25.92 7.56
CA ARG A 379 -20.82 25.26 8.42
C ARG A 379 -20.25 24.79 9.73
N TRP A 380 -18.99 24.41 9.72
CA TRP A 380 -18.33 23.90 10.88
C TRP A 380 -16.82 24.10 10.80
N ILE A 381 -16.22 24.29 11.97
CA ILE A 381 -14.78 24.43 12.17
C ILE A 381 -14.34 23.60 13.38
N GLY A 382 -13.23 22.88 13.25
CA GLY A 382 -12.63 22.15 14.38
C GLY A 382 -11.13 22.30 14.39
N MET A 383 -10.54 22.28 15.57
CA MET A 383 -9.12 22.52 15.79
C MET A 383 -8.51 21.45 16.68
N ARG A 384 -7.22 21.14 16.47
CA ARG A 384 -6.45 20.24 17.34
C ARG A 384 -4.96 20.53 17.31
N GLU A 385 -4.29 20.44 18.45
CA GLU A 385 -2.84 20.62 18.58
C GLU A 385 -2.12 19.28 18.63
N VAL A 386 -1.02 19.13 17.88
CA VAL A 386 -0.17 17.92 17.85
C VAL A 386 1.32 18.27 17.76
N PRO A 387 2.24 17.39 18.18
CA PRO A 387 3.68 17.57 17.94
C PRO A 387 4.02 17.49 16.44
N ALA A 388 4.86 18.40 15.95
CA ALA A 388 5.24 18.48 14.53
C ALA A 388 6.46 17.59 14.22
N GLU A 389 6.36 16.28 14.38
CA GLU A 389 7.47 15.33 14.19
C GLU A 389 7.13 14.24 13.16
N GLY A 390 8.13 13.75 12.41
CA GLY A 390 7.95 12.67 11.44
C GLY A 390 6.80 12.92 10.44
N LYS A 391 5.84 11.99 10.41
CA LYS A 391 4.63 12.04 9.57
C LYS A 391 3.66 13.20 9.95
N PHE A 392 3.93 13.95 11.03
CA PHE A 392 3.18 15.15 11.44
C PHE A 392 3.82 16.46 11.07
N ALA A 393 5.04 16.43 10.52
CA ALA A 393 5.71 17.65 10.14
C ALA A 393 4.85 18.35 9.07
N PRO A 394 4.37 19.58 9.30
CA PRO A 394 3.59 20.29 8.30
C PRO A 394 4.41 20.44 7.01
N ILE A 395 3.72 20.26 5.88
CA ILE A 395 4.32 20.45 4.57
C ILE A 395 4.26 21.93 4.23
N ARG A 396 5.44 22.52 4.04
CA ARG A 396 5.60 23.88 3.56
C ARG A 396 5.58 23.90 2.05
N VAL A 397 4.62 24.62 1.50
CA VAL A 397 4.58 25.00 0.08
C VAL A 397 5.09 26.43 -0.03
N SER A 398 6.21 26.60 -0.73
CA SER A 398 6.86 27.90 -0.90
C SER A 398 6.00 28.84 -1.73
N LYS A 399 6.11 30.14 -1.45
CA LYS A 399 5.44 31.21 -2.20
C LYS A 399 5.53 30.98 -3.71
N ASN A 400 4.41 31.15 -4.40
CA ASN A 400 4.26 31.03 -5.85
C ASN A 400 4.53 29.63 -6.46
N THR A 401 4.44 28.57 -5.67
CA THR A 401 4.53 27.19 -6.16
C THR A 401 3.14 26.71 -6.56
N PHE A 402 2.93 26.28 -7.81
CA PHE A 402 1.61 25.89 -8.35
C PHE A 402 0.59 27.03 -8.53
N GLY A 403 1.04 28.29 -8.54
CA GLY A 403 0.16 29.44 -8.78
C GLY A 403 0.65 30.70 -8.08
N SER A 404 -0.15 31.76 -8.04
CA SER A 404 0.20 32.99 -7.30
C SER A 404 -0.39 32.95 -5.90
N HIS A 405 0.43 32.73 -4.88
CA HIS A 405 0.00 32.58 -3.49
C HIS A 405 1.17 32.85 -2.53
N ASP A 406 0.90 33.14 -1.25
CA ASP A 406 1.92 33.24 -0.20
C ASP A 406 2.30 31.87 0.38
N THR A 407 3.39 31.79 1.13
CA THR A 407 3.85 30.51 1.73
C THR A 407 2.73 29.87 2.55
N LEU A 408 2.46 28.59 2.31
CA LEU A 408 1.39 27.82 2.94
C LEU A 408 1.99 26.66 3.73
N LEU A 409 1.40 26.38 4.90
CA LEU A 409 1.68 25.20 5.72
C LEU A 409 0.39 24.40 5.85
N VAL A 410 0.43 23.11 5.53
CA VAL A 410 -0.72 22.21 5.58
C VAL A 410 -0.31 20.85 6.15
N SER A 411 -1.28 20.05 6.56
CA SER A 411 -1.00 18.65 6.89
C SER A 411 -0.55 17.88 5.64
N PRO A 412 0.22 16.78 5.80
CA PRO A 412 0.71 15.99 4.66
C PRO A 412 -0.36 15.48 3.69
N GLU A 413 -1.55 15.13 4.19
CA GLU A 413 -2.67 14.64 3.36
C GLU A 413 -3.51 15.74 2.71
N HIS A 414 -3.31 17.00 3.11
CA HIS A 414 -4.08 18.11 2.59
C HIS A 414 -3.89 18.23 1.08
N ARG A 415 -5.00 18.16 0.32
CA ARG A 415 -4.90 18.21 -1.13
C ARG A 415 -4.90 19.63 -1.68
N ILE A 416 -3.98 19.84 -2.60
CA ILE A 416 -3.79 21.08 -3.35
C ILE A 416 -4.37 20.86 -4.75
N LEU A 417 -5.12 21.86 -5.23
CA LEU A 417 -5.63 21.85 -6.59
C LEU A 417 -4.48 22.16 -7.57
N ILE A 418 -4.24 21.24 -8.48
CA ILE A 418 -3.29 21.38 -9.57
C ILE A 418 -4.07 21.57 -10.86
N GLU A 419 -3.83 22.70 -11.52
CA GLU A 419 -4.36 23.03 -12.85
C GLU A 419 -3.20 22.94 -13.86
N ASP A 420 -3.21 21.89 -14.69
CA ASP A 420 -2.11 21.59 -15.61
C ASP A 420 -2.62 20.88 -16.87
N ALA A 421 -2.14 21.28 -18.04
CA ALA A 421 -2.45 20.61 -19.30
C ALA A 421 -2.01 19.12 -19.32
N MET A 422 -0.99 18.77 -18.56
CA MET A 422 -0.58 17.38 -18.35
C MET A 422 -1.58 16.59 -17.51
N ALA A 423 -2.28 17.22 -16.57
CA ALA A 423 -3.34 16.55 -15.83
C ALA A 423 -4.49 16.17 -16.77
N GLU A 424 -4.88 17.06 -17.69
CA GLU A 424 -5.90 16.79 -18.70
C GLU A 424 -5.47 15.62 -19.61
N LEU A 425 -4.21 15.63 -20.06
CA LEU A 425 -3.67 14.59 -20.93
C LEU A 425 -3.60 13.21 -20.26
N LEU A 426 -3.22 13.17 -18.98
CA LEU A 426 -2.97 11.92 -18.26
C LEU A 426 -4.24 11.34 -17.62
N PHE A 427 -5.15 12.20 -17.13
CA PHE A 427 -6.28 11.78 -16.29
C PHE A 427 -7.65 12.15 -16.86
N GLY A 428 -7.69 12.85 -18.00
CA GLY A 428 -8.92 13.33 -18.63
C GLY A 428 -9.56 14.53 -17.94
N GLU A 429 -8.90 15.11 -16.93
CA GLU A 429 -9.40 16.20 -16.09
C GLU A 429 -8.36 17.33 -16.05
N ALA A 430 -8.75 18.56 -16.36
CA ALA A 430 -7.85 19.72 -16.36
C ALA A 430 -7.43 20.17 -14.94
N GLU A 431 -8.20 19.74 -13.94
CA GLU A 431 -8.01 20.10 -12.53
C GLU A 431 -8.06 18.83 -11.68
N VAL A 432 -7.00 18.61 -10.90
CA VAL A 432 -6.86 17.44 -10.05
C VAL A 432 -6.42 17.83 -8.65
N LEU A 433 -6.79 17.04 -7.66
CA LEU A 433 -6.36 17.22 -6.27
C LEU A 433 -5.16 16.31 -6.01
N VAL A 434 -4.12 16.84 -5.35
CA VAL A 434 -2.91 16.09 -5.01
C VAL A 434 -2.52 16.36 -3.57
N ALA A 435 -2.31 15.30 -2.78
CA ALA A 435 -1.87 15.42 -1.40
C ALA A 435 -0.49 16.12 -1.30
N ALA A 436 -0.34 17.02 -0.33
CA ALA A 436 0.87 17.82 -0.16
C ALA A 436 2.15 16.99 -0.02
N LYS A 437 2.09 15.83 0.65
CA LYS A 437 3.23 14.91 0.78
C LYS A 437 3.73 14.37 -0.57
N ASN A 438 2.83 14.12 -1.52
CA ASN A 438 3.18 13.60 -2.85
C ASN A 438 3.82 14.68 -3.73
N LEU A 439 3.69 15.96 -3.34
CA LEU A 439 4.29 17.10 -4.02
C LEU A 439 5.69 17.46 -3.47
N VAL A 440 6.18 16.78 -2.43
CA VAL A 440 7.48 17.05 -1.81
C VAL A 440 8.62 16.84 -2.81
N ASN A 441 9.48 17.84 -2.89
CA ASN A 441 10.61 17.90 -3.83
C ASN A 441 11.88 18.48 -3.19
N ASP A 442 11.92 18.55 -1.86
CA ASP A 442 12.99 19.08 -1.00
C ASP A 442 13.46 20.51 -1.30
N THR A 443 12.75 21.23 -2.16
CA THR A 443 13.09 22.58 -2.59
C THR A 443 11.92 23.52 -2.32
N THR A 444 10.94 23.56 -3.22
CA THR A 444 9.76 24.43 -3.09
C THR A 444 8.71 23.83 -2.16
N VAL A 445 8.63 22.50 -2.06
CA VAL A 445 7.71 21.77 -1.18
C VAL A 445 8.51 20.85 -0.28
N ARG A 446 8.42 21.05 1.04
CA ARG A 446 9.22 20.30 2.02
C ARG A 446 8.55 20.17 3.40
N PRO A 447 8.81 19.10 4.16
CA PRO A 447 8.39 19.00 5.56
C PRO A 447 9.11 20.03 6.45
N VAL A 448 8.44 20.44 7.53
CA VAL A 448 8.98 21.35 8.55
C VAL A 448 8.81 20.73 9.94
N PRO A 449 9.77 19.90 10.40
CA PRO A 449 9.69 19.30 11.72
C PRO A 449 10.04 20.30 12.84
N GLY A 450 9.47 20.06 14.03
CA GLY A 450 9.81 20.71 15.29
C GLY A 450 8.69 21.55 15.90
N GLY A 451 8.49 21.40 17.22
CA GLY A 451 7.50 22.15 18.01
C GLY A 451 6.12 21.52 18.04
N MET A 452 5.11 22.30 18.41
CA MET A 452 3.70 21.93 18.34
C MET A 452 3.06 22.65 17.14
N VAL A 453 2.13 21.99 16.46
CA VAL A 453 1.36 22.53 15.35
C VAL A 453 -0.13 22.37 15.64
N THR A 454 -0.88 23.45 15.43
CA THR A 454 -2.35 23.43 15.53
C THR A 454 -2.94 23.24 14.15
N TYR A 455 -3.68 22.15 13.99
CA TYR A 455 -4.38 21.75 12.78
C TYR A 455 -5.87 22.10 12.86
N ILE A 456 -6.43 22.64 11.78
CA ILE A 456 -7.81 23.16 11.72
C ILE A 456 -8.53 22.61 10.48
N HIS A 457 -9.79 22.22 10.64
CA HIS A 457 -10.66 21.68 9.59
C HIS A 457 -11.80 22.66 9.29
N LEU A 458 -12.19 22.78 8.02
CA LEU A 458 -13.28 23.65 7.56
C LEU A 458 -14.27 22.85 6.74
N MET A 459 -15.55 22.84 7.13
CA MET A 459 -16.61 22.07 6.46
C MET A 459 -17.74 22.98 5.94
N PHE A 460 -18.34 22.59 4.83
CA PHE A 460 -19.40 23.33 4.12
C PHE A 460 -20.63 22.44 3.92
N ASP A 461 -21.61 22.89 3.13
CA ASP A 461 -22.77 22.05 2.73
C ASP A 461 -22.38 20.98 1.70
N GLU A 462 -21.38 21.29 0.87
CA GLU A 462 -20.77 20.40 -0.11
C GLU A 462 -19.26 20.57 -0.04
N HIS A 463 -18.48 19.57 -0.43
CA HIS A 463 -17.04 19.69 -0.53
C HIS A 463 -16.64 20.81 -1.49
N GLN A 464 -15.84 21.76 -0.99
CA GLN A 464 -15.43 22.93 -1.76
C GLN A 464 -13.93 22.92 -2.01
N VAL A 465 -13.52 23.57 -3.10
CA VAL A 465 -12.16 24.07 -3.24
C VAL A 465 -12.15 25.54 -2.78
N ILE A 466 -11.32 25.84 -1.79
CA ILE A 466 -11.18 27.18 -1.20
C ILE A 466 -9.79 27.74 -1.46
N TYR A 467 -9.58 29.02 -1.13
CA TYR A 467 -8.27 29.67 -1.29
C TYR A 467 -7.59 29.86 0.07
N SER A 468 -6.49 29.14 0.29
CA SER A 468 -5.64 29.21 1.48
C SER A 468 -4.29 29.81 1.14
N GLN A 469 -3.94 30.95 1.76
CA GLN A 469 -2.82 31.82 1.39
C GLN A 469 -2.85 32.25 -0.09
N GLY A 470 -4.01 32.19 -0.74
CA GLY A 470 -4.21 32.42 -2.17
C GLY A 470 -4.05 31.18 -3.07
N LEU A 471 -3.63 30.04 -2.53
CA LEU A 471 -3.54 28.76 -3.25
C LEU A 471 -4.87 28.01 -3.14
N ALA A 472 -5.30 27.37 -4.22
CA ALA A 472 -6.51 26.57 -4.21
C ALA A 472 -6.27 25.22 -3.52
N THR A 473 -7.01 24.95 -2.45
CA THR A 473 -6.92 23.72 -1.64
C THR A 473 -8.31 23.20 -1.30
N GLU A 474 -8.41 21.93 -0.93
CA GLU A 474 -9.69 21.33 -0.54
C GLU A 474 -10.20 21.85 0.81
N SER A 475 -11.52 21.81 1.00
CA SER A 475 -12.13 21.86 2.33
C SER A 475 -12.14 20.45 2.96
N PHE A 476 -12.54 20.33 4.22
CA PHE A 476 -12.77 19.02 4.81
C PHE A 476 -13.88 18.28 4.03
N LEU A 477 -13.55 17.10 3.52
CA LEU A 477 -14.51 16.13 2.97
C LEU A 477 -14.88 15.15 4.08
N PRO A 478 -16.04 15.31 4.75
CA PRO A 478 -16.53 14.30 5.67
C PRO A 478 -16.78 12.99 4.91
N GLY A 479 -16.04 11.94 5.30
CA GLY A 479 -16.36 10.57 4.93
C GLY A 479 -17.29 9.91 5.98
N PRO A 480 -17.53 8.58 5.86
CA PRO A 480 -18.17 7.69 6.87
C PRO A 480 -17.51 7.68 8.28
N GLN A 481 -16.90 8.76 8.69
CA GLN A 481 -15.94 8.87 9.80
C GLN A 481 -16.21 10.07 10.70
N THR A 482 -17.01 11.05 10.26
CA THR A 482 -17.20 12.33 10.97
C THR A 482 -17.79 12.14 12.38
N THR A 483 -18.54 11.05 12.62
CA THR A 483 -19.10 10.62 13.92
C THR A 483 -18.09 10.06 14.91
N CYS A 484 -16.88 9.69 14.50
CA CYS A 484 -15.83 9.20 15.40
C CYS A 484 -14.63 10.18 15.48
N SER A 485 -14.75 11.32 14.78
CA SER A 485 -13.69 12.29 14.51
C SER A 485 -13.49 13.35 15.57
N PHE A 486 -14.56 13.64 16.31
CA PHE A 486 -14.63 14.76 17.24
C PHE A 486 -15.17 14.28 18.59
N GLU A 487 -15.04 15.10 19.62
CA GLU A 487 -15.68 14.82 20.91
C GLU A 487 -17.21 14.69 20.73
N GLU A 488 -17.89 13.92 21.59
CA GLU A 488 -19.35 13.69 21.51
C GLU A 488 -20.17 14.96 21.28
N ASP A 489 -19.73 16.09 21.85
CA ASP A 489 -20.42 17.37 21.73
C ASP A 489 -20.28 17.98 20.34
N THR A 490 -19.13 17.84 19.68
CA THR A 490 -18.90 18.31 18.31
C THR A 490 -19.61 17.41 17.29
N ILE A 491 -19.68 16.10 17.53
CA ILE A 491 -20.46 15.17 16.69
C ILE A 491 -21.95 15.49 16.80
N ARG A 492 -22.46 15.73 18.02
CA ARG A 492 -23.85 16.20 18.21
C ARG A 492 -24.08 17.51 17.48
N GLU A 493 -23.13 18.43 17.50
CA GLU A 493 -23.22 19.70 16.80
C GLU A 493 -23.32 19.50 15.27
N ILE A 494 -22.39 18.74 14.66
CA ILE A 494 -22.41 18.43 13.22
C ILE A 494 -23.71 17.70 12.83
N SER A 495 -24.13 16.69 13.61
CA SER A 495 -25.38 15.94 13.37
C SER A 495 -26.64 16.82 13.50
N THR A 496 -26.59 17.84 14.37
CA THR A 496 -27.71 18.78 14.55
C THR A 496 -27.78 19.79 13.41
N LEU A 497 -26.62 20.22 12.91
CA LEU A 497 -26.52 21.15 11.78
C LEU A 497 -26.88 20.48 10.44
N PHE A 498 -26.57 19.19 10.30
CA PHE A 498 -26.81 18.41 9.08
C PHE A 498 -27.59 17.11 9.37
N PRO A 499 -28.91 17.20 9.58
CA PRO A 499 -29.71 16.04 9.95
C PRO A 499 -29.88 14.99 8.83
N GLU A 500 -29.60 15.37 7.58
CA GLU A 500 -29.57 14.47 6.41
C GLU A 500 -28.21 13.84 6.12
N LEU A 501 -27.17 14.24 6.86
CA LEU A 501 -25.83 13.66 6.77
C LEU A 501 -25.76 12.41 7.65
N ASP A 502 -25.67 11.23 7.03
CA ASP A 502 -25.30 10.02 7.74
C ASP A 502 -23.79 10.00 7.93
N LEU A 503 -23.34 10.41 9.11
CA LEU A 503 -21.93 10.51 9.48
C LEU A 503 -21.27 9.11 9.60
N GLU A 504 -22.03 8.01 9.71
CA GLU A 504 -21.51 6.63 9.73
C GLU A 504 -21.23 6.08 8.33
N SER A 505 -22.08 6.39 7.35
CA SER A 505 -21.90 5.93 5.96
C SER A 505 -21.33 6.99 5.01
N GLY A 506 -21.23 8.25 5.45
CA GLY A 506 -20.91 9.41 4.61
C GLY A 506 -21.99 9.73 3.58
N SER A 507 -23.10 8.98 3.58
CA SER A 507 -24.21 9.21 2.66
C SER A 507 -24.99 10.46 3.06
N GLY A 508 -25.38 11.27 2.07
CA GLY A 508 -26.03 12.56 2.31
C GLY A 508 -25.09 13.78 2.20
N TYR A 509 -23.76 13.59 2.12
CA TYR A 509 -22.82 14.65 1.73
C TYR A 509 -22.44 14.57 0.25
N SER A 510 -21.88 15.65 -0.31
CA SER A 510 -21.43 15.67 -1.70
C SER A 510 -20.20 14.79 -1.94
N GLN A 511 -19.99 14.38 -3.20
CA GLN A 511 -18.73 13.80 -3.63
C GLN A 511 -17.58 14.82 -3.57
N SER A 512 -16.34 14.35 -3.71
CA SER A 512 -15.17 15.22 -3.88
C SER A 512 -15.38 16.17 -5.07
N ALA A 513 -14.94 17.41 -4.91
CA ALA A 513 -15.14 18.48 -5.89
C ALA A 513 -14.35 18.23 -7.19
N ARG A 514 -13.23 17.51 -7.09
CA ARG A 514 -12.35 17.15 -8.21
C ARG A 514 -11.75 15.76 -8.00
N ARG A 515 -11.16 15.22 -9.07
CA ARG A 515 -10.52 13.90 -9.05
C ARG A 515 -9.35 13.85 -8.06
N THR A 516 -9.44 12.82 -7.23
CA THR A 516 -8.42 12.19 -6.38
C THR A 516 -7.16 11.66 -7.08
N LEU A 517 -5.99 12.31 -7.12
CA LEU A 517 -4.77 11.59 -7.56
C LEU A 517 -4.17 10.75 -6.44
N ARG A 518 -3.85 9.50 -6.79
CA ARG A 518 -3.01 8.59 -5.99
C ARG A 518 -1.53 8.98 -6.12
N ARG A 519 -0.66 8.41 -5.26
CA ARG A 519 0.78 8.74 -5.24
C ARG A 519 1.46 8.53 -6.60
N TYR A 520 1.31 7.36 -7.20
CA TYR A 520 1.90 7.03 -8.50
C TYR A 520 1.37 7.94 -9.63
N GLU A 521 0.08 8.33 -9.60
CA GLU A 521 -0.49 9.29 -10.56
C GLU A 521 0.17 10.67 -10.39
N ALA A 522 0.39 11.10 -9.16
CA ALA A 522 1.09 12.35 -8.86
C ALA A 522 2.57 12.30 -9.29
N ASP A 523 3.24 11.17 -9.09
CA ASP A 523 4.65 10.98 -9.49
C ASP A 523 4.81 10.93 -11.01
N LEU A 524 3.89 10.26 -11.72
CA LEU A 524 3.82 10.27 -13.18
C LEU A 524 3.63 11.69 -13.71
N TRP A 525 2.71 12.46 -13.12
CA TRP A 525 2.50 13.86 -13.48
C TRP A 525 3.78 14.68 -13.24
N ARG A 526 4.42 14.57 -12.07
CA ARG A 526 5.67 15.28 -11.75
C ARG A 526 6.79 14.96 -12.74
N ALA A 527 7.00 13.68 -13.04
CA ALA A 527 8.06 13.22 -13.95
C ALA A 527 7.89 13.77 -15.38
N LYS A 528 6.64 13.99 -15.83
CA LYS A 528 6.33 14.54 -17.15
C LYS A 528 6.32 16.07 -17.15
N ALA A 529 5.81 16.71 -16.11
CA ALA A 529 5.82 18.16 -15.94
C ALA A 529 7.26 18.73 -15.92
N GLN A 530 8.18 18.03 -15.24
CA GLN A 530 9.60 18.41 -15.20
C GLN A 530 10.34 18.28 -16.54
N ARG A 531 9.80 17.54 -17.51
CA ARG A 531 10.37 17.44 -18.87
C ARG A 531 9.82 18.48 -19.84
N ALA A 532 8.74 19.17 -19.46
CA ALA A 532 8.07 20.18 -20.28
C ALA A 532 8.46 21.62 -19.91
N ALA A 533 9.01 21.84 -18.71
CA ALA A 533 9.59 23.10 -18.24
C ALA A 533 11.10 23.16 -18.53
#